data_AF-A0AAC8QD86-F1
#
_entry.id   AF-A0AAC8QD86-F1
#
_cell.length_a   1.000
_cell.length_b   1.000
_cell.length_c   1.000
_cell.angle_alpha   90.00
_cell.angle_beta   90.00
_cell.angle_gamma   90.00
#
_symmetry.space_group_name_H-M   'P 1'
#
loop_
_entity.id
_entity.type
_entity.pdbx_description
1 polymer ?
#
loop_
_entity_poly.entity_id
_entity_poly.type
_entity_poly.pdbx_seq_one_letter_code
_entity_poly.pdbx_strand_id
1 'polypeptide(L)'
;MAGTPCTELSLWITTDTDCRESASAQTAGSFRTLTSIPVSTITTSGGSATATFQVSNLPIFSTTTPTDGGAGVSCGDPGLESTMRLCAATKGYDALGSCSSTVTKAATPLEITYDTKSPDAPSIKDVSSLDKALKVTVDAPEDALQVKVVALLEGVVVSEEQQGVDVGAVRVEKLQNDVTYQLEAYAIDAAGNQSLASAASEGTPTRTFGFYERYREAGGEETGCGATGGGFAGGGMLAALGFWLFSRRNRS
;
A
#
# COMPACT_ATOMS: atom_id res chain seq x y z
N MET A 1 0.85 0.36 -44.10
CA MET A 1 0.04 1.50 -43.60
C MET A 1 -1.06 0.91 -42.75
N ALA A 2 -0.85 0.84 -41.44
CA ALA A 2 -1.86 0.42 -40.47
C ALA A 2 -1.84 1.51 -39.40
N GLY A 3 -2.97 2.13 -39.11
CA GLY A 3 -3.00 3.17 -38.08
C GLY A 3 -4.19 4.13 -38.12
N THR A 4 -4.97 4.17 -39.21
CA THR A 4 -6.18 5.00 -39.26
C THR A 4 -7.41 4.12 -39.01
N PRO A 5 -8.19 4.37 -37.95
CA PRO A 5 -9.44 3.67 -37.70
C PRO A 5 -10.48 4.03 -38.76
N CYS A 6 -11.24 3.03 -39.21
CA CYS A 6 -12.40 3.19 -40.09
C CYS A 6 -13.73 3.01 -39.35
N THR A 7 -13.71 2.47 -38.12
CA THR A 7 -14.88 2.37 -37.24
C THR A 7 -14.61 3.06 -35.92
N GLU A 8 -15.67 3.45 -35.23
CA GLU A 8 -15.58 3.91 -33.84
C GLU A 8 -14.86 2.87 -32.96
N LEU A 9 -14.26 3.35 -31.88
CA LEU A 9 -13.68 2.50 -30.86
C LEU A 9 -14.81 2.09 -29.92
N SER A 10 -15.20 0.82 -30.03
CA SER A 10 -16.19 0.21 -29.15
C SER A 10 -15.54 -0.15 -27.82
N LEU A 11 -16.22 0.19 -26.73
CA LEU A 11 -15.79 -0.07 -25.36
C LEU A 11 -16.85 -0.92 -24.66
N TRP A 12 -16.41 -1.91 -23.87
CA TRP A 12 -17.32 -2.68 -23.02
C TRP A 12 -16.55 -3.27 -21.83
N ILE A 13 -17.28 -3.52 -20.75
CA ILE A 13 -16.76 -4.22 -19.57
C ILE A 13 -17.31 -5.64 -19.61
N THR A 14 -16.49 -6.64 -19.29
CA THR A 14 -16.90 -8.05 -19.30
C THR A 14 -16.38 -8.81 -18.08
N THR A 15 -17.12 -9.83 -17.64
CA THR A 15 -16.66 -10.85 -16.68
C THR A 15 -16.05 -12.07 -17.39
N ASP A 16 -16.09 -12.13 -18.73
CA ASP A 16 -15.35 -13.13 -19.49
C ASP A 16 -13.83 -12.95 -19.25
N THR A 17 -13.09 -14.06 -19.32
CA THR A 17 -11.63 -14.07 -19.14
C THR A 17 -10.87 -13.30 -20.21
N ASP A 18 -11.52 -12.99 -21.34
CA ASP A 18 -10.87 -12.41 -22.52
C ASP A 18 -11.71 -11.34 -23.21
N CYS A 19 -11.02 -10.39 -23.86
CA CYS A 19 -11.65 -9.44 -24.78
C CYS A 19 -11.79 -10.07 -26.18
N ARG A 20 -13.02 -10.49 -26.50
CA ARG A 20 -13.41 -10.93 -27.84
C ARG A 20 -13.49 -9.73 -28.80
N GLU A 21 -13.73 -10.00 -30.08
CA GLU A 21 -13.68 -8.97 -31.13
C GLU A 21 -14.81 -7.92 -31.06
N SER A 22 -15.83 -8.14 -30.22
CA SER A 22 -16.92 -7.19 -29.97
C SER A 22 -17.65 -7.52 -28.67
N ALA A 23 -18.39 -6.55 -28.13
CA ALA A 23 -19.28 -6.76 -26.98
C ALA A 23 -20.31 -7.88 -27.23
N SER A 24 -20.94 -7.89 -28.41
CA SER A 24 -21.92 -8.93 -28.79
C SER A 24 -21.32 -10.33 -28.98
N ALA A 25 -20.00 -10.43 -29.14
CA ALA A 25 -19.33 -11.72 -29.21
C ALA A 25 -19.08 -12.33 -27.83
N GLN A 26 -19.22 -11.55 -26.74
CA GLN A 26 -19.06 -12.01 -25.37
C GLN A 26 -20.21 -12.93 -24.95
N THR A 27 -20.01 -13.65 -23.85
CA THR A 27 -21.06 -14.49 -23.27
C THR A 27 -22.30 -13.64 -22.95
N ALA A 28 -23.49 -14.12 -23.28
CA ALA A 28 -24.72 -13.36 -23.04
C ALA A 28 -24.88 -13.06 -21.54
N GLY A 29 -25.09 -11.78 -21.20
CA GLY A 29 -25.22 -11.33 -19.81
C GLY A 29 -23.91 -10.99 -19.09
N SER A 30 -22.76 -11.43 -19.60
CA SER A 30 -21.44 -11.21 -18.96
C SER A 30 -20.82 -9.84 -19.26
N PHE A 31 -21.44 -9.04 -20.14
CA PHE A 31 -20.88 -7.78 -20.59
C PHE A 31 -21.82 -6.60 -20.47
N ARG A 32 -21.24 -5.41 -20.48
CA ARG A 32 -21.93 -4.11 -20.52
C ARG A 32 -21.21 -3.19 -21.49
N THR A 33 -21.93 -2.78 -22.52
CA THR A 33 -21.41 -1.84 -23.52
C THR A 33 -21.33 -0.44 -22.93
N LEU A 34 -20.20 0.22 -23.17
CA LEU A 34 -19.98 1.62 -22.81
C LEU A 34 -20.21 2.51 -24.03
N THR A 35 -20.23 3.82 -23.82
CA THR A 35 -20.28 4.79 -24.92
C THR A 35 -19.07 4.59 -25.83
N SER A 36 -19.32 4.43 -27.13
CA SER A 36 -18.27 4.33 -28.15
C SER A 36 -17.57 5.67 -28.35
N ILE A 37 -16.29 5.60 -28.73
CA ILE A 37 -15.49 6.78 -29.04
C ILE A 37 -15.47 6.98 -30.57
N PRO A 38 -15.97 8.12 -31.09
CA PRO A 38 -16.11 8.33 -32.52
C PRO A 38 -14.75 8.45 -33.22
N VAL A 39 -14.69 8.00 -34.48
CA VAL A 39 -13.46 8.01 -35.31
C VAL A 39 -12.80 9.38 -35.38
N SER A 40 -13.59 10.46 -35.40
CA SER A 40 -13.11 11.85 -35.45
C SER A 40 -12.25 12.25 -34.25
N THR A 41 -12.37 11.56 -33.13
CA THR A 41 -11.56 11.81 -31.92
C THR A 41 -10.27 11.00 -31.87
N ILE A 42 -10.11 10.01 -32.76
CA ILE A 42 -8.94 9.15 -32.84
C ILE A 42 -7.97 9.74 -33.86
N THR A 43 -7.10 10.64 -33.40
CA THR A 43 -6.09 11.31 -34.21
C THR A 43 -4.79 10.50 -34.29
N THR A 44 -4.07 10.63 -35.41
CA THR A 44 -2.80 9.93 -35.67
C THR A 44 -1.64 10.36 -34.75
N SER A 45 -1.79 11.48 -34.03
CA SER A 45 -0.79 12.04 -33.12
C SER A 45 -1.04 11.70 -31.63
N GLY A 46 -1.99 10.80 -31.35
CA GLY A 46 -2.50 10.59 -30.00
C GLY A 46 -3.63 11.55 -29.67
N GLY A 47 -4.61 11.05 -28.93
CA GLY A 47 -5.79 11.77 -28.45
C GLY A 47 -6.27 11.14 -27.16
N SER A 48 -7.05 11.89 -26.38
CA SER A 48 -7.69 11.39 -25.16
C SER A 48 -9.19 11.48 -25.32
N ALA A 49 -9.89 10.40 -24.95
CA ALA A 49 -11.33 10.39 -24.79
C ALA A 49 -11.67 9.78 -23.44
N THR A 50 -12.81 10.16 -22.89
CA THR A 50 -13.28 9.68 -21.59
C THR A 50 -14.57 8.91 -21.79
N ALA A 51 -14.64 7.71 -21.23
CA ALA A 51 -15.87 6.95 -21.09
C ALA A 51 -16.25 6.90 -19.62
N THR A 52 -17.50 7.23 -19.31
CA THR A 52 -18.05 7.18 -17.95
C THR A 52 -19.10 6.09 -17.86
N PHE A 53 -19.11 5.37 -16.75
CA PHE A 53 -20.15 4.39 -16.43
C PHE A 53 -20.49 4.46 -14.96
N GLN A 54 -21.71 4.04 -14.61
CA GLN A 54 -22.11 3.90 -13.22
C GLN A 54 -21.66 2.54 -12.70
N VAL A 55 -21.13 2.50 -11.48
CA VAL A 55 -20.71 1.26 -10.81
C VAL A 55 -21.88 0.26 -10.75
N SER A 56 -23.09 0.74 -10.45
CA SER A 56 -24.31 -0.09 -10.44
C SER A 56 -24.63 -0.78 -11.77
N ASN A 57 -24.04 -0.32 -12.88
CA ASN A 57 -24.25 -0.90 -14.21
C ASN A 57 -23.12 -1.85 -14.61
N LEU A 58 -22.23 -2.26 -13.70
CA LEU A 58 -21.23 -3.27 -13.97
C LEU A 58 -21.87 -4.65 -14.26
N PRO A 59 -21.24 -5.47 -15.11
CA PRO A 59 -21.81 -6.77 -15.52
C PRO A 59 -22.03 -7.74 -14.37
N ILE A 60 -21.29 -7.61 -13.26
CA ILE A 60 -21.47 -8.42 -12.04
C ILE A 60 -22.85 -8.23 -11.39
N PHE A 61 -23.53 -7.10 -11.65
CA PHE A 61 -24.87 -6.81 -11.15
C PHE A 61 -25.98 -7.22 -12.14
N SER A 62 -25.64 -7.98 -13.19
CA SER A 62 -26.60 -8.46 -14.18
C SER A 62 -27.56 -9.48 -13.58
N THR A 63 -28.83 -9.12 -13.47
CA THR A 63 -29.93 -9.95 -12.96
C THR A 63 -30.33 -11.12 -13.88
N THR A 64 -29.47 -11.54 -14.82
CA THR A 64 -29.67 -12.80 -15.56
C THR A 64 -29.30 -13.94 -14.62
N THR A 65 -30.25 -14.26 -13.74
CA THR A 65 -30.43 -15.51 -12.97
C THR A 65 -29.14 -16.31 -12.75
N PRO A 66 -28.60 -16.36 -11.52
CA PRO A 66 -27.75 -17.48 -11.18
C PRO A 66 -28.59 -18.74 -11.43
N THR A 67 -28.13 -19.59 -12.35
CA THR A 67 -28.65 -20.94 -12.55
C THR A 67 -28.59 -21.80 -11.27
N ASP A 68 -27.96 -21.26 -10.22
CA ASP A 68 -27.72 -21.91 -8.93
C ASP A 68 -28.45 -21.23 -7.75
N GLY A 69 -29.57 -20.55 -7.98
CA GLY A 69 -30.50 -20.14 -6.92
C GLY A 69 -29.97 -19.11 -5.90
N GLY A 70 -28.89 -18.39 -6.21
CA GLY A 70 -28.38 -17.27 -5.42
C GLY A 70 -29.23 -16.00 -5.57
N ALA A 71 -29.32 -15.19 -4.52
CA ALA A 71 -29.86 -13.83 -4.64
C ALA A 71 -28.98 -13.02 -5.62
N GLY A 72 -29.61 -12.22 -6.49
CA GLY A 72 -28.87 -11.32 -7.37
C GLY A 72 -28.01 -10.37 -6.55
N VAL A 73 -26.73 -10.26 -6.90
CA VAL A 73 -25.79 -9.38 -6.22
C VAL A 73 -26.14 -7.93 -6.54
N SER A 74 -26.29 -7.11 -5.51
CA SER A 74 -26.59 -5.68 -5.61
C SER A 74 -25.33 -4.85 -5.41
N CYS A 75 -25.32 -3.66 -5.99
CA CYS A 75 -24.25 -2.69 -5.75
C CYS A 75 -24.25 -2.29 -4.26
N GLY A 76 -23.10 -2.43 -3.62
CA GLY A 76 -22.92 -2.17 -2.19
C GLY A 76 -23.10 -3.39 -1.28
N ASP A 77 -23.41 -4.58 -1.82
CA ASP A 77 -23.41 -5.80 -1.01
C ASP A 77 -22.01 -6.05 -0.42
N PRO A 78 -21.90 -6.34 0.89
CA PRO A 78 -20.61 -6.56 1.54
C PRO A 78 -20.00 -7.92 1.14
N GLY A 79 -18.68 -8.03 1.19
CA GLY A 79 -17.99 -9.31 0.98
C GLY A 79 -17.89 -9.75 -0.48
N LEU A 80 -18.08 -8.85 -1.44
CA LEU A 80 -17.95 -9.14 -2.86
C LEU A 80 -16.58 -8.70 -3.37
N GLU A 81 -15.87 -9.60 -4.04
CA GLU A 81 -14.62 -9.31 -4.71
C GLU A 81 -14.72 -9.89 -6.13
N SER A 82 -14.63 -9.05 -7.15
CA SER A 82 -14.77 -9.49 -8.54
C SER A 82 -13.97 -8.63 -9.52
N THR A 83 -13.11 -9.29 -10.29
CA THR A 83 -12.31 -8.66 -11.33
C THR A 83 -13.00 -8.78 -12.69
N MET A 84 -13.15 -7.64 -13.36
CA MET A 84 -13.69 -7.52 -14.71
C MET A 84 -12.61 -6.96 -15.65
N ARG A 85 -12.83 -7.10 -16.95
CA ARG A 85 -11.95 -6.54 -17.97
C ARG A 85 -12.65 -5.42 -18.72
N LEU A 86 -11.95 -4.29 -18.86
CA LEU A 86 -12.31 -3.23 -19.79
C LEU A 86 -11.68 -3.56 -21.16
N CYS A 87 -12.55 -3.78 -22.12
CA CYS A 87 -12.20 -4.12 -23.48
C CYS A 87 -12.43 -2.95 -24.42
N ALA A 88 -11.58 -2.88 -25.45
CA ALA A 88 -11.67 -1.89 -26.51
C ALA A 88 -11.33 -2.53 -27.85
N ALA A 89 -12.14 -2.26 -28.88
CA ALA A 89 -11.89 -2.75 -30.24
C ALA A 89 -12.33 -1.77 -31.33
N THR A 90 -11.58 -1.74 -32.42
CA THR A 90 -11.85 -0.94 -33.62
C THR A 90 -11.38 -1.68 -34.88
N LYS A 91 -11.74 -1.19 -36.07
CA LYS A 91 -11.22 -1.67 -37.35
C LYS A 91 -10.43 -0.55 -38.02
N GLY A 92 -9.35 -0.92 -38.70
CA GLY A 92 -8.54 0.01 -39.47
C GLY A 92 -8.76 -0.14 -40.98
N TYR A 93 -8.33 0.86 -41.74
CA TYR A 93 -8.21 0.72 -43.19
C TYR A 93 -7.13 -0.30 -43.57
N ASP A 94 -7.39 -1.08 -44.60
CA ASP A 94 -6.41 -1.98 -45.22
C ASP A 94 -5.51 -1.23 -46.23
N ALA A 95 -4.58 -1.95 -46.85
CA ALA A 95 -3.64 -1.38 -47.83
C ALA A 95 -4.32 -0.89 -49.12
N LEU A 96 -5.58 -1.29 -49.38
CA LEU A 96 -6.38 -0.88 -50.52
C LEU A 96 -7.34 0.27 -50.20
N GLY A 97 -7.29 0.80 -48.97
CA GLY A 97 -8.16 1.89 -48.52
C GLY A 97 -9.59 1.45 -48.18
N SER A 98 -9.84 0.13 -48.07
CA SER A 98 -11.12 -0.40 -47.61
C SER A 98 -11.11 -0.62 -46.10
N CYS A 99 -12.27 -0.57 -45.46
CA CYS A 99 -12.36 -0.88 -44.03
C CYS A 99 -12.12 -2.39 -43.82
N SER A 100 -11.06 -2.74 -43.09
CA SER A 100 -10.63 -4.12 -42.92
C SER A 100 -11.68 -4.96 -42.17
N SER A 101 -11.76 -6.24 -42.50
CA SER A 101 -12.51 -7.22 -41.70
C SER A 101 -11.80 -7.58 -40.39
N THR A 102 -10.49 -7.34 -40.31
CA THR A 102 -9.67 -7.59 -39.11
C THR A 102 -9.97 -6.55 -38.03
N VAL A 103 -10.32 -7.04 -36.85
CA VAL A 103 -10.50 -6.22 -35.66
C VAL A 103 -9.16 -6.03 -34.97
N THR A 104 -8.89 -4.80 -34.56
CA THR A 104 -7.78 -4.41 -33.71
C THR A 104 -8.32 -4.17 -32.31
N LYS A 105 -7.79 -4.91 -31.33
CA LYS A 105 -8.19 -4.81 -29.92
C LYS A 105 -7.00 -4.50 -29.03
N ALA A 106 -7.28 -3.99 -27.83
CA ALA A 106 -6.23 -3.81 -26.82
C ALA A 106 -5.56 -5.17 -26.52
N ALA A 107 -4.23 -5.22 -26.67
CA ALA A 107 -3.46 -6.45 -26.45
C ALA A 107 -3.45 -6.85 -24.96
N THR A 108 -3.44 -5.86 -24.07
CA THR A 108 -3.52 -6.05 -22.62
C THR A 108 -4.77 -5.30 -22.14
N PRO A 109 -5.87 -6.01 -21.86
CA PRO A 109 -7.07 -5.34 -21.35
C PRO A 109 -6.82 -4.80 -19.95
N LEU A 110 -7.40 -3.64 -19.65
CA LEU A 110 -7.36 -3.07 -18.32
C LEU A 110 -8.28 -3.86 -17.41
N GLU A 111 -7.86 -4.09 -16.17
CA GLU A 111 -8.67 -4.78 -15.17
C GLU A 111 -9.37 -3.75 -14.26
N ILE A 112 -10.62 -4.05 -13.94
CA ILE A 112 -11.46 -3.27 -13.01
C ILE A 112 -11.90 -4.24 -11.93
N THR A 113 -11.39 -4.07 -10.72
CA THR A 113 -11.81 -4.87 -9.57
C THR A 113 -12.87 -4.10 -8.79
N TYR A 114 -14.02 -4.72 -8.59
CA TYR A 114 -15.01 -4.27 -7.61
C TYR A 114 -14.80 -5.09 -6.34
N ASP A 115 -14.55 -4.39 -5.24
CA ASP A 115 -14.18 -5.01 -3.99
C ASP A 115 -14.83 -4.31 -2.79
N THR A 116 -15.67 -5.06 -2.08
CA THR A 116 -16.31 -4.70 -0.80
C THR A 116 -15.99 -5.72 0.28
N LYS A 117 -15.03 -6.61 0.03
CA LYS A 117 -14.63 -7.65 0.96
C LYS A 117 -13.48 -7.12 1.80
N SER A 118 -13.75 -6.91 3.09
CA SER A 118 -12.69 -6.55 4.02
C SER A 118 -11.58 -7.61 4.04
N PRO A 119 -10.30 -7.18 4.15
CA PRO A 119 -9.20 -8.11 4.33
C PRO A 119 -9.30 -8.80 5.70
N ASP A 120 -8.59 -9.93 5.82
CA ASP A 120 -8.49 -10.65 7.10
C ASP A 120 -7.86 -9.78 8.20
N ALA A 121 -8.15 -10.09 9.46
CA ALA A 121 -7.54 -9.37 10.58
C ALA A 121 -6.01 -9.62 10.61
N PRO A 122 -5.19 -8.57 10.76
CA PRO A 122 -3.75 -8.74 10.89
C PRO A 122 -3.38 -9.29 12.29
N SER A 123 -2.10 -9.62 12.48
CA SER A 123 -1.57 -10.02 13.79
C SER A 123 -0.36 -9.19 14.22
N ILE A 124 -0.32 -8.78 15.48
CA ILE A 124 0.85 -8.10 16.06
C ILE A 124 1.89 -9.17 16.43
N LYS A 125 3.09 -9.09 15.86
CA LYS A 125 4.18 -10.06 16.10
C LYS A 125 5.13 -9.64 17.22
N ASP A 126 5.48 -8.36 17.25
CA ASP A 126 6.43 -7.82 18.21
C ASP A 126 6.07 -6.37 18.55
N VAL A 127 6.29 -6.01 19.81
CA VAL A 127 6.15 -4.64 20.31
C VAL A 127 7.43 -4.28 21.04
N SER A 128 8.20 -3.38 20.45
CA SER A 128 9.45 -2.87 21.00
C SER A 128 9.25 -1.47 21.57
N SER A 129 9.71 -1.23 22.80
CA SER A 129 9.58 0.07 23.45
C SER A 129 10.60 1.08 22.91
N LEU A 130 10.16 2.33 22.75
CA LEU A 130 10.99 3.48 22.41
C LEU A 130 10.66 4.65 23.35
N ASP A 131 11.48 5.70 23.31
CA ASP A 131 11.17 6.94 24.02
C ASP A 131 9.92 7.60 23.41
N LYS A 132 8.86 7.70 24.23
CA LYS A 132 7.55 8.28 23.89
C LYS A 132 6.88 7.65 22.65
N ALA A 133 7.27 6.42 22.32
CA ALA A 133 6.78 5.72 21.15
C ALA A 133 6.86 4.20 21.33
N LEU A 134 6.15 3.47 20.49
CA LEU A 134 6.25 2.01 20.36
C LEU A 134 6.57 1.69 18.90
N LYS A 135 7.46 0.71 18.69
CA LYS A 135 7.68 0.12 17.38
C LYS A 135 6.93 -1.20 17.33
N VAL A 136 5.93 -1.28 16.47
CA VAL A 136 5.01 -2.41 16.37
C VAL A 136 5.24 -3.12 15.04
N THR A 137 5.64 -4.38 15.11
CA THR A 137 5.77 -5.24 13.92
C THR A 137 4.46 -5.97 13.72
N VAL A 138 3.82 -5.75 12.57
CA VAL A 138 2.52 -6.33 12.22
C VAL A 138 2.71 -7.28 11.06
N ASP A 139 2.15 -8.48 11.17
CA ASP A 139 2.00 -9.42 10.08
C ASP A 139 0.64 -9.19 9.43
N ALA A 140 0.68 -8.60 8.24
CA ALA A 140 -0.49 -8.22 7.46
C ALA A 140 -0.91 -9.37 6.52
N PRO A 141 -2.21 -9.53 6.25
CA PRO A 141 -2.67 -10.52 5.27
C PRO A 141 -2.22 -10.12 3.84
N GLU A 142 -2.22 -11.08 2.91
CA GLU A 142 -1.74 -10.87 1.53
C GLU A 142 -2.51 -9.79 0.77
N ASP A 143 -3.79 -9.60 1.11
CA ASP A 143 -4.70 -8.62 0.50
C ASP A 143 -4.60 -7.21 1.11
N ALA A 144 -3.73 -7.03 2.12
CA ALA A 144 -3.52 -5.72 2.73
C ALA A 144 -2.52 -4.89 1.92
N LEU A 145 -2.89 -3.64 1.62
CA LEU A 145 -1.97 -2.64 1.10
C LEU A 145 -1.33 -1.84 2.24
N GLN A 146 -2.09 -1.63 3.32
CA GLN A 146 -1.70 -0.80 4.45
C GLN A 146 -2.11 -1.45 5.77
N VAL A 147 -1.37 -1.11 6.83
CA VAL A 147 -1.67 -1.47 8.21
C VAL A 147 -1.81 -0.22 9.04
N LYS A 148 -2.85 -0.17 9.87
CA LYS A 148 -3.10 0.87 10.85
C LYS A 148 -2.96 0.28 12.25
N VAL A 149 -2.13 0.90 13.08
CA VAL A 149 -1.97 0.52 14.49
C VAL A 149 -2.54 1.63 15.36
N VAL A 150 -3.38 1.23 16.30
CA VAL A 150 -4.07 2.13 17.23
C VAL A 150 -3.60 1.80 18.64
N ALA A 151 -3.19 2.83 19.38
CA ALA A 151 -2.91 2.76 20.80
C ALA A 151 -4.12 3.27 21.59
N LEU A 152 -4.57 2.45 22.53
CA LEU A 152 -5.67 2.72 23.43
C LEU A 152 -5.17 2.82 24.87
N LEU A 153 -5.72 3.78 25.60
CA LEU A 153 -5.60 3.89 27.05
C LEU A 153 -6.99 3.81 27.65
N GLU A 154 -7.24 2.81 28.49
CA GLU A 154 -8.57 2.55 29.08
C GLU A 154 -9.70 2.44 28.02
N GLY A 155 -9.37 1.86 26.87
CA GLY A 155 -10.31 1.70 25.74
C GLY A 155 -10.53 2.95 24.89
N VAL A 156 -9.82 4.05 25.17
CA VAL A 156 -9.89 5.29 24.38
C VAL A 156 -8.68 5.38 23.46
N VAL A 157 -8.90 5.63 22.18
CA VAL A 157 -7.82 5.87 21.21
C VAL A 157 -7.06 7.15 21.57
N VAL A 158 -5.77 7.00 21.85
CA VAL A 158 -4.87 8.11 22.19
C VAL A 158 -3.86 8.43 21.09
N SER A 159 -3.55 7.45 20.24
CA SER A 159 -2.65 7.60 19.10
C SER A 159 -3.00 6.57 18.04
N GLU A 160 -2.84 6.91 16.77
CA GLU A 160 -3.02 6.01 15.64
C GLU A 160 -2.00 6.36 14.56
N GLU A 161 -1.46 5.34 13.91
CA GLU A 161 -0.50 5.51 12.81
C GLU A 161 -0.79 4.47 11.73
N GLN A 162 -0.60 4.86 10.47
CA GLN A 162 -0.89 4.03 9.31
C GLN A 162 0.31 4.01 8.36
N GLN A 163 0.60 2.84 7.81
CA GLN A 163 1.77 2.65 6.95
C GLN A 163 1.52 1.56 5.90
N GLY A 164 2.26 1.61 4.79
CA GLY A 164 2.30 0.50 3.82
C GLY A 164 2.86 -0.77 4.45
N VAL A 165 2.35 -1.92 4.03
CA VAL A 165 2.79 -3.24 4.54
C VAL A 165 4.28 -3.53 4.25
N ASP A 166 4.88 -2.84 3.28
CA ASP A 166 6.26 -2.97 2.83
C ASP A 166 7.30 -2.26 3.72
N VAL A 167 6.87 -1.40 4.65
CA VAL A 167 7.79 -0.62 5.50
C VAL A 167 8.24 -1.37 6.76
N GLY A 168 7.61 -2.51 7.07
CA GLY A 168 8.05 -3.49 8.06
C GLY A 168 7.54 -3.28 9.49
N ALA A 169 7.75 -2.11 10.10
CA ALA A 169 7.27 -1.85 11.46
C ALA A 169 6.71 -0.45 11.63
N VAL A 170 5.52 -0.36 12.22
CA VAL A 170 4.81 0.89 12.47
C VAL A 170 5.35 1.53 13.75
N ARG A 171 5.74 2.80 13.66
CA ARG A 171 6.14 3.58 14.83
C ARG A 171 4.94 4.36 15.34
N VAL A 172 4.37 3.96 16.47
CA VAL A 172 3.29 4.66 17.16
C VAL A 172 3.87 5.70 18.08
N GLU A 173 3.62 6.99 17.81
CA GLU A 173 4.24 8.12 18.52
C GLU A 173 3.29 8.81 19.50
N LYS A 174 3.79 9.89 20.13
CA LYS A 174 3.06 10.78 21.06
C LYS A 174 2.53 10.06 22.30
N LEU A 175 3.22 9.00 22.71
CA LEU A 175 2.91 8.24 23.91
C LEU A 175 3.68 8.77 25.11
N GLN A 176 3.19 8.49 26.31
CA GLN A 176 3.89 8.80 27.56
C GLN A 176 4.73 7.61 27.98
N ASN A 177 5.94 7.87 28.46
CA ASN A 177 6.79 6.81 29.02
C ASN A 177 6.18 6.27 30.31
N ASP A 178 6.45 4.99 30.58
CA ASP A 178 6.02 4.27 31.78
C ASP A 178 4.50 4.12 31.93
N VAL A 179 3.74 4.38 30.85
CA VAL A 179 2.30 4.13 30.73
C VAL A 179 2.08 2.96 29.78
N THR A 180 1.34 1.94 30.23
CA THR A 180 0.99 0.78 29.39
C THR A 180 -0.20 1.13 28.51
N TYR A 181 -0.05 0.91 27.20
CA TYR A 181 -1.11 1.08 26.21
C TYR A 181 -1.52 -0.29 25.66
N GLN A 182 -2.81 -0.43 25.38
CA GLN A 182 -3.33 -1.53 24.58
C GLN A 182 -3.18 -1.18 23.10
N LEU A 183 -2.70 -2.11 22.30
CA LEU A 183 -2.45 -1.96 20.87
C LEU A 183 -3.37 -2.87 20.08
N GLU A 184 -3.98 -2.31 19.04
CA GLU A 184 -4.78 -3.03 18.06
C GLU A 184 -4.29 -2.66 16.66
N ALA A 185 -4.19 -3.67 15.79
CA ALA A 185 -3.83 -3.47 14.39
C ALA A 185 -5.02 -3.77 13.48
N TYR A 186 -5.10 -3.05 12.37
CA TYR A 186 -6.11 -3.18 11.33
C TYR A 186 -5.40 -3.21 9.98
N ALA A 187 -5.88 -4.04 9.06
CA ALA A 187 -5.43 -4.09 7.68
C ALA A 187 -6.39 -3.27 6.79
N ILE A 188 -5.85 -2.64 5.76
CA ILE A 188 -6.58 -1.87 4.77
C ILE A 188 -6.13 -2.33 3.39
N ASP A 189 -7.08 -2.75 2.56
CA ASP A 189 -6.83 -3.25 1.20
C ASP A 189 -6.65 -2.11 0.17
N ALA A 190 -6.53 -2.46 -1.11
CA ALA A 190 -6.42 -1.49 -2.20
C ALA A 190 -7.73 -0.72 -2.49
N ALA A 191 -8.88 -1.29 -2.14
CA ALA A 191 -10.20 -0.67 -2.27
C ALA A 191 -10.54 0.27 -1.09
N GLY A 192 -9.74 0.22 -0.01
CA GLY A 192 -9.93 0.99 1.21
C GLY A 192 -10.82 0.30 2.25
N ASN A 193 -11.16 -0.99 2.09
CA ASN A 193 -11.90 -1.70 3.12
C ASN A 193 -10.98 -2.02 4.30
N GLN A 194 -11.51 -1.83 5.51
CA GLN A 194 -10.77 -2.12 6.75
C GLN A 194 -11.15 -3.49 7.29
N SER A 195 -10.16 -4.24 7.78
CA SER A 195 -10.36 -5.50 8.50
C SER A 195 -11.00 -5.30 9.87
N LEU A 196 -11.34 -6.43 10.51
CA LEU A 196 -11.51 -6.49 11.95
C LEU A 196 -10.18 -6.21 12.68
N ALA A 197 -10.27 -5.84 13.96
CA ALA A 197 -9.11 -5.63 14.82
C ALA A 197 -8.32 -6.93 15.02
N SER A 198 -7.00 -6.81 15.12
CA SER A 198 -6.14 -7.88 15.61
C SER A 198 -6.49 -8.26 17.05
N ALA A 199 -5.95 -9.39 17.52
CA ALA A 199 -5.84 -9.61 18.96
C ALA A 199 -5.09 -8.43 19.61
N ALA A 200 -5.58 -8.00 20.77
CA ALA A 200 -4.97 -6.93 21.53
C ALA A 200 -3.56 -7.33 22.00
N SER A 201 -2.61 -6.41 21.91
CA SER A 201 -1.28 -6.52 22.49
C SER A 201 -1.05 -5.37 23.46
N GLU A 202 -0.01 -5.44 24.29
CA GLU A 202 0.33 -4.37 25.23
C GLU A 202 1.74 -3.87 24.96
N GLY A 203 1.95 -2.57 25.17
CA GLY A 203 3.26 -1.95 25.09
C GLY A 203 3.40 -0.78 26.04
N THR A 204 4.56 -0.69 26.68
CA THR A 204 4.92 0.41 27.58
C THR A 204 6.13 1.13 26.98
N PRO A 205 5.97 2.38 26.48
CA PRO A 205 7.10 3.18 26.05
C PRO A 205 8.05 3.39 27.22
N THR A 206 9.35 3.35 26.96
CA THR A 206 10.37 3.52 28.00
C THR A 206 11.35 4.59 27.58
N ARG A 207 11.77 5.39 28.55
CA ARG A 207 12.77 6.42 28.29
C ARG A 207 14.08 5.76 27.86
N THR A 208 14.48 6.00 26.62
CA THR A 208 15.77 5.53 26.10
C THR A 208 16.81 6.61 26.30
N PHE A 209 17.82 6.34 27.13
CA PHE A 209 18.91 7.28 27.34
C PHE A 209 19.87 7.27 26.16
N GLY A 210 20.17 8.44 25.61
CA GLY A 210 21.26 8.57 24.64
C GLY A 210 22.62 8.26 25.28
N PHE A 211 23.61 7.91 24.47
CA PHE A 211 24.99 7.69 24.95
C PHE A 211 25.50 8.86 25.81
N TYR A 212 25.24 10.09 25.37
CA TYR A 212 25.65 11.29 26.08
C TYR A 212 24.92 11.49 27.42
N GLU A 213 23.64 11.17 27.49
CA GLU A 213 22.87 11.26 28.74
C GLU A 213 23.36 10.24 29.75
N ARG A 214 23.61 8.99 29.31
CA ARG A 214 24.25 7.97 30.15
C ARG A 214 25.65 8.38 30.60
N TYR A 215 26.45 8.96 29.70
CA TYR A 215 27.80 9.43 30.02
C TYR A 215 27.76 10.51 31.09
N ARG A 216 26.87 11.50 30.95
CA ARG A 216 26.67 12.58 31.92
C ARG A 216 26.13 12.06 33.25
N GLU A 217 25.15 11.16 33.25
CA GLU A 217 24.61 10.55 34.48
C GLU A 217 25.65 9.68 35.20
N ALA A 218 26.58 9.05 34.47
CA ALA A 218 27.70 8.30 35.02
C ALA A 218 28.84 9.20 35.59
N GLY A 219 28.64 10.52 35.67
CA GLY A 219 29.64 11.47 36.15
C GLY A 219 30.68 11.87 35.10
N GLY A 220 30.40 11.63 33.82
CA GLY A 220 31.21 12.13 32.72
C GLY A 220 31.12 13.65 32.63
N GLU A 221 32.23 14.33 32.90
CA GLU A 221 32.36 15.76 32.64
C GLU A 221 32.79 15.98 31.19
N GLU A 222 32.10 16.89 30.51
CA GLU A 222 32.61 17.55 29.31
C GLU A 222 33.93 18.25 29.67
N THR A 223 35.06 17.57 29.54
CA THR A 223 36.33 18.27 29.31
C THR A 223 36.33 18.74 27.87
N GLY A 224 35.38 19.63 27.56
CA GLY A 224 35.28 20.25 26.26
C GLY A 224 36.61 20.93 25.98
N CYS A 225 37.07 20.79 24.73
CA CYS A 225 38.16 21.59 24.20
C CYS A 225 37.67 23.05 24.13
N GLY A 226 37.58 23.69 25.29
CA GLY A 226 37.25 25.09 25.45
C GLY A 226 38.40 25.91 24.89
N ALA A 227 38.27 26.31 23.63
CA ALA A 227 39.04 27.42 23.10
C ALA A 227 38.54 28.73 23.73
N THR A 228 38.76 28.94 25.03
CA THR A 228 38.88 30.28 25.59
C THR A 228 39.74 30.25 26.85
N GLY A 229 40.88 30.93 26.79
CA GLY A 229 41.67 31.27 27.97
C GLY A 229 43.11 30.77 27.89
N GLY A 230 43.93 31.40 27.04
CA GLY A 230 45.36 31.46 27.35
C GLY A 230 45.52 32.06 28.74
N GLY A 231 46.03 31.26 29.69
CA GLY A 231 46.08 31.69 31.09
C GLY A 231 46.56 30.63 32.06
N PHE A 232 47.80 30.17 31.86
CA PHE A 232 48.73 29.63 32.86
C PHE A 232 48.38 28.37 33.70
N ALA A 233 49.25 27.37 33.48
CA ALA A 233 49.99 26.58 34.49
C ALA A 233 49.31 25.39 35.20
N GLY A 234 49.94 24.22 35.02
CA GLY A 234 49.78 22.99 35.82
C GLY A 234 49.10 21.88 35.00
N GLY A 235 49.77 20.89 34.42
CA GLY A 235 51.00 20.23 34.83
C GLY A 235 50.70 18.78 35.21
N GLY A 236 50.61 17.89 34.21
CA GLY A 236 50.90 16.45 34.35
C GLY A 236 49.75 15.51 34.70
N MET A 237 49.26 14.73 33.72
CA MET A 237 49.00 13.27 33.83
C MET A 237 48.50 12.66 32.50
N LEU A 238 49.28 12.81 31.42
CA LEU A 238 49.07 12.03 30.17
C LEU A 238 50.33 11.24 29.81
N ALA A 239 50.80 10.39 30.72
CA ALA A 239 51.96 9.52 30.49
C ALA A 239 51.84 8.12 31.11
N ALA A 240 50.64 7.63 31.46
CA ALA A 240 50.50 6.37 32.19
C ALA A 240 49.90 5.17 31.41
N LEU A 241 49.51 5.32 30.13
CA LEU A 241 48.96 4.20 29.33
C LEU A 241 49.85 3.72 28.17
N GLY A 242 50.97 4.40 27.89
CA GLY A 242 51.89 4.02 26.80
C GLY A 242 52.98 3.01 27.17
N PHE A 243 53.22 2.76 28.45
CA PHE A 243 54.39 1.96 28.90
C PHE A 243 54.09 0.49 29.23
N TRP A 244 52.84 0.04 29.18
CA TRP A 244 52.48 -1.34 29.53
C TRP A 244 52.25 -2.29 28.34
N LEU A 245 52.15 -1.77 27.12
CA LEU A 245 51.95 -2.60 25.91
C LEU A 245 53.26 -3.02 25.19
N PHE A 246 54.44 -2.53 25.62
CA PHE A 246 55.73 -2.93 25.04
C PHE A 246 56.56 -3.92 25.88
N SER A 247 56.15 -4.24 27.11
CA SER A 247 56.90 -5.18 27.97
C SER A 247 56.50 -6.65 27.79
N ARG A 248 55.45 -6.95 27.00
CA ARG A 248 54.96 -8.34 26.81
C ARG A 248 55.32 -8.98 25.47
N ARG A 249 56.13 -8.31 24.63
CA ARG A 249 56.63 -8.86 23.36
C ARG A 249 58.13 -9.10 23.41
N ASN A 250 58.55 -10.01 24.31
CA ASN A 250 59.74 -10.85 24.15
C ASN A 250 59.87 -11.84 25.32
N ARG A 251 59.41 -13.07 25.11
CA ARG A 251 60.02 -14.29 25.62
C ARG A 251 59.55 -15.48 24.78
N SER A 252 60.53 -16.13 24.15
CA SER A 252 60.47 -17.46 23.55
C SER A 252 59.94 -18.51 24.52
#